data_AF-W9UW89-F1
#
_entry.id   AF-W9UW89-F1
#
_cell.length_a   1.000
_cell.length_b   1.000
_cell.length_c   1.000
_cell.angle_alpha   90.00
_cell.angle_beta   90.00
_cell.angle_gamma   90.00
#
_symmetry.space_group_name_H-M   'P 1'
#
loop_
_entity.id
_entity.type
_entity.pdbx_description
1 polymer ?
#
loop_
_entity_poly.entity_id
_entity_poly.type
_entity_poly.pdbx_seq_one_letter_code
_entity_poly.pdbx_strand_id
1 'polypeptide(L)'
;MRVYYFTSSRWGLSNLKNKHIKVSRINNLNDPFDCFVRILNGWRDDFTYLREQWNEELGMICFSRDYRNPVQWSHYADRHQGIALGFDVDDKILNDVEYREEPYIVFFFKPWRN
;
A
#
# COMPACT_ATOMS: atom_id res chain seq x y z
N MET A 1 -16.72 6.13 8.10
CA MET A 1 -17.24 5.10 7.20
C MET A 1 -16.74 3.73 7.63
N ARG A 2 -17.41 2.65 7.16
CA ARG A 2 -16.92 1.29 7.37
C ARG A 2 -16.04 0.86 6.21
N VAL A 3 -14.83 0.39 6.51
CA VAL A 3 -13.86 -0.13 5.53
C VAL A 3 -13.35 -1.51 5.94
N TYR A 4 -12.80 -2.25 5.00
CA TYR A 4 -12.47 -3.66 5.16
C TYR A 4 -11.00 -3.94 4.83
N TYR A 5 -10.32 -4.61 5.74
CA TYR A 5 -8.95 -5.10 5.57
C TYR A 5 -8.96 -6.61 5.31
N PHE A 6 -8.44 -7.05 4.17
CA PHE A 6 -8.42 -8.44 3.75
C PHE A 6 -7.11 -9.10 4.16
N THR A 7 -7.20 -10.32 4.68
CA THR A 7 -6.02 -11.11 5.03
C THR A 7 -6.34 -12.59 5.10
N SER A 8 -5.31 -13.45 5.09
CA SER A 8 -5.50 -14.89 5.30
C SER A 8 -6.00 -15.17 6.73
N SER A 9 -6.69 -16.29 6.92
CA SER A 9 -7.25 -16.64 8.24
C SER A 9 -6.19 -16.69 9.34
N ARG A 10 -4.99 -17.20 9.02
CA ARG A 10 -3.85 -17.26 9.95
C ARG A 10 -3.48 -15.86 10.45
N TRP A 11 -3.30 -14.90 9.54
CA TRP A 11 -2.91 -13.54 9.90
C TRP A 11 -4.06 -12.76 10.52
N GLY A 12 -5.29 -12.97 10.07
CA GLY A 12 -6.49 -12.39 10.68
C GLY A 12 -6.64 -12.74 12.15
N LEU A 13 -6.43 -14.02 12.51
CA LEU A 13 -6.45 -14.46 13.91
C LEU A 13 -5.30 -13.87 14.73
N SER A 14 -4.09 -13.80 14.16
CA SER A 14 -2.95 -13.12 14.81
C SER A 14 -3.24 -11.65 15.06
N ASN A 15 -3.81 -10.96 14.08
CA ASN A 15 -4.17 -9.54 14.14
C ASN A 15 -5.16 -9.27 15.26
N LEU A 16 -6.20 -10.09 15.37
CA LEU A 16 -7.19 -10.00 16.44
C LEU A 16 -6.56 -10.27 17.82
N LYS A 17 -5.75 -11.33 17.93
CA LYS A 17 -5.10 -11.71 19.20
C LYS A 17 -4.15 -10.63 19.71
N ASN A 18 -3.34 -10.06 18.82
CA ASN A 18 -2.28 -9.12 19.17
C ASN A 18 -2.70 -7.66 19.02
N LYS A 19 -3.94 -7.39 18.59
CA LYS A 19 -4.48 -6.05 18.35
C LYS A 19 -3.61 -5.21 17.40
N HIS A 20 -3.12 -5.84 16.35
CA HIS A 20 -2.34 -5.16 15.31
C HIS A 20 -2.87 -5.48 13.92
N ILE A 21 -2.48 -4.67 12.95
CA ILE A 21 -2.62 -4.96 11.53
C ILE A 21 -1.28 -4.74 10.85
N LYS A 22 -1.06 -5.41 9.72
CA LYS A 22 0.18 -5.27 8.97
C LYS A 22 0.22 -3.89 8.31
N VAL A 23 1.38 -3.24 8.39
CA VAL A 23 1.74 -2.07 7.59
C VAL A 23 2.64 -2.54 6.45
N SER A 24 2.26 -2.26 5.21
CA SER A 24 3.03 -2.60 4.02
C SER A 24 4.12 -1.56 3.79
N ARG A 25 5.30 -2.03 3.39
CA ARG A 25 6.41 -1.19 2.93
C ARG A 25 6.36 -1.05 1.42
N ILE A 26 6.95 0.02 0.88
CA ILE A 26 6.93 0.35 -0.56
C ILE A 26 7.45 -0.80 -1.42
N ASN A 27 8.47 -1.52 -0.98
CA ASN A 27 9.02 -2.66 -1.73
C ASN A 27 8.16 -3.93 -1.68
N ASN A 28 7.12 -3.94 -0.85
CA ASN A 28 6.23 -5.10 -0.64
C ASN A 28 4.79 -4.83 -1.09
N LEU A 29 4.58 -3.83 -1.94
CA LEU A 29 3.27 -3.54 -2.52
C LEU A 29 2.92 -4.60 -3.57
N ASN A 30 1.63 -4.93 -3.65
CA ASN A 30 1.14 -6.01 -4.50
C ASN A 30 0.95 -5.58 -5.95
N ASP A 31 0.75 -4.28 -6.20
CA ASP A 31 0.60 -3.73 -7.54
C ASP A 31 1.91 -3.05 -7.98
N PRO A 32 2.49 -3.41 -9.14
CA PRO A 32 3.67 -2.73 -9.67
C PRO A 32 3.45 -1.23 -9.93
N PHE A 33 2.21 -0.76 -10.03
CA PHE A 33 1.82 0.63 -10.26
C PHE A 33 1.48 1.41 -8.97
N ASP A 34 1.50 0.78 -7.78
CA ASP A 34 1.22 1.48 -6.51
C ASP A 34 2.24 2.61 -6.20
N CYS A 35 3.38 2.65 -6.90
CA CYS A 35 4.33 3.76 -6.89
C CYS A 35 4.72 4.17 -8.32
N PHE A 36 3.71 4.47 -9.14
CA PHE A 36 3.90 4.88 -10.52
C PHE A 36 4.42 6.33 -10.63
N VAL A 37 5.73 6.47 -10.50
CA VAL A 37 6.45 7.75 -10.46
C VAL A 37 7.50 7.82 -11.56
N ARG A 38 7.63 8.99 -12.18
CA ARG A 38 8.72 9.33 -13.11
C ARG A 38 9.52 10.48 -12.54
N ILE A 39 10.84 10.28 -12.41
CA ILE A 39 11.74 11.37 -11.99
C ILE A 39 12.10 12.19 -13.22
N LEU A 40 11.84 13.49 -13.17
CA LEU A 40 12.23 14.39 -14.24
C LEU A 40 13.74 14.61 -14.20
N ASN A 41 14.42 14.42 -15.34
CA ASN A 41 15.88 14.54 -15.48
C ASN A 41 16.71 13.62 -14.56
N GLY A 42 16.10 12.61 -13.95
CA GLY A 42 16.78 11.62 -13.12
C GLY A 42 17.26 10.41 -13.91
N TRP A 43 18.29 9.75 -13.41
CA TRP A 43 18.76 8.46 -13.91
C TRP A 43 18.04 7.30 -13.21
N ARG A 44 18.16 6.09 -13.76
CA ARG A 44 17.53 4.88 -13.17
C ARG A 44 17.91 4.68 -11.69
N ASP A 45 19.15 5.01 -11.34
CA ASP A 45 19.66 4.88 -9.97
C ASP A 45 19.05 5.90 -8.99
N ASP A 46 18.54 7.03 -9.49
CA ASP A 46 17.85 8.02 -8.66
C ASP A 46 16.46 7.50 -8.25
N PHE A 47 15.78 6.76 -9.14
CA PHE A 47 14.53 6.09 -8.80
C PHE A 47 14.73 5.01 -7.75
N THR A 48 15.74 4.17 -7.93
CA THR A 48 16.07 3.15 -6.92
C THR A 48 16.41 3.79 -5.59
N TYR A 49 17.23 4.86 -5.57
CA TYR A 49 17.55 5.57 -4.33
C TYR A 49 16.30 6.14 -3.65
N LEU A 50 15.47 6.88 -4.37
CA LEU A 50 14.24 7.45 -3.83
C LEU A 50 13.28 6.37 -3.29
N ARG A 51 13.12 5.28 -4.04
CA ARG A 51 12.27 4.17 -3.64
C ARG A 51 12.76 3.54 -2.33
N GLU A 52 14.06 3.37 -2.16
CA GLU A 52 14.63 2.84 -0.91
C GLU A 52 14.42 3.80 0.26
N GLN A 53 14.61 5.11 0.07
CA GLN A 53 14.32 6.10 1.13
C GLN A 53 12.85 6.05 1.55
N TRP A 54 11.92 6.04 0.59
CA TRP A 54 10.50 5.91 0.90
C TRP A 54 10.16 4.57 1.55
N ASN A 55 10.83 3.49 1.16
CA ASN A 55 10.61 2.18 1.77
C ASN A 55 11.01 2.15 3.25
N GLU A 56 12.05 2.89 3.64
CA GLU A 56 12.50 3.02 5.03
C GLU A 56 11.56 3.93 5.84
N GLU A 57 11.21 5.09 5.29
CA GLU A 57 10.48 6.14 6.00
C GLU A 57 8.96 5.93 6.02
N LEU A 58 8.40 5.32 4.97
CA LEU A 58 6.95 5.20 4.80
C LEU A 58 6.46 3.79 5.06
N GLY A 59 5.19 3.73 5.48
CA GLY A 59 4.40 2.53 5.57
C GLY A 59 2.96 2.85 5.20
N MET A 60 2.27 1.89 4.60
CA MET A 60 0.87 2.08 4.20
C MET A 60 -0.02 0.93 4.65
N ILE A 61 -1.29 1.27 4.84
CA ILE A 61 -2.37 0.34 5.12
C ILE A 61 -3.48 0.69 4.14
N CYS A 62 -3.96 -0.30 3.41
CA CYS A 62 -5.02 -0.12 2.43
C CYS A 62 -6.28 -0.86 2.90
N PHE A 63 -7.43 -0.28 2.61
CA PHE A 63 -8.74 -0.86 2.90
C PHE A 63 -9.61 -0.82 1.65
N SER A 64 -10.62 -1.69 1.59
CA SER A 64 -11.71 -1.63 0.61
C SER A 64 -12.98 -1.09 1.25
N ARG A 65 -13.83 -0.43 0.46
CA ARG A 65 -15.20 -0.10 0.87
C ARG A 65 -16.17 -1.28 0.73
N ASP A 66 -15.84 -2.29 -0.09
CA ASP A 66 -16.66 -3.49 -0.27
C ASP A 66 -15.89 -4.75 0.14
N TYR A 67 -16.43 -5.49 1.12
CA TYR A 67 -15.89 -6.77 1.59
C TYR A 67 -16.10 -7.92 0.58
N ARG A 68 -16.92 -7.73 -0.46
CA ARG A 68 -17.23 -8.74 -1.48
C ARG A 68 -16.37 -8.61 -2.74
N ASN A 69 -15.46 -7.64 -2.79
CA ASN A 69 -14.63 -7.39 -3.96
C ASN A 69 -13.74 -8.62 -4.28
N PRO A 70 -13.96 -9.32 -5.41
CA PRO A 70 -13.24 -10.56 -5.72
C PRO A 70 -11.74 -10.34 -5.99
N VAL A 71 -11.36 -9.16 -6.48
CA VAL A 71 -9.96 -8.77 -6.71
C VAL A 71 -9.25 -8.58 -5.37
N GLN A 72 -9.90 -7.96 -4.39
CA GLN A 72 -9.33 -7.85 -3.04
C GLN A 72 -9.14 -9.23 -2.39
N TRP A 73 -10.12 -10.11 -2.56
CA TRP A 73 -10.04 -11.51 -2.14
C TRP A 73 -8.96 -12.33 -2.85
N SER A 74 -8.63 -12.04 -4.11
CA SER A 74 -7.55 -12.75 -4.83
C SER A 74 -6.16 -12.27 -4.40
N HIS A 75 -5.97 -10.97 -4.21
CA HIS A 75 -4.65 -10.37 -3.99
C HIS A 75 -4.23 -10.28 -2.52
N TYR A 76 -5.17 -10.02 -1.61
CA TYR A 76 -4.84 -9.72 -0.21
C TYR A 76 -5.29 -10.81 0.78
N ALA A 77 -6.23 -11.66 0.39
CA ALA A 77 -6.58 -12.85 1.14
C ALA A 77 -5.77 -14.07 0.67
N ASP A 78 -6.14 -15.27 1.10
CA ASP A 78 -5.52 -16.53 0.72
C ASP A 78 -6.22 -17.13 -0.50
N ARG A 79 -6.05 -16.50 -1.67
CA ARG A 79 -6.61 -16.96 -2.96
C ARG A 79 -8.13 -17.17 -2.90
N HIS A 80 -8.87 -16.12 -2.59
CA HIS A 80 -10.33 -16.12 -2.39
C HIS A 80 -10.85 -16.75 -1.09
N GLN A 81 -9.97 -17.04 -0.14
CA GLN A 81 -10.34 -17.52 1.19
C GLN A 81 -9.66 -16.68 2.27
N GLY A 82 -10.27 -16.52 3.45
CA GLY A 82 -9.66 -15.77 4.54
C GLY A 82 -10.66 -14.99 5.38
N ILE A 83 -10.19 -13.84 5.89
CA ILE A 83 -10.96 -12.98 6.78
C ILE A 83 -10.92 -11.55 6.23
N ALA A 84 -12.08 -10.89 6.25
CA ALA A 84 -12.20 -9.44 6.07
C ALA A 84 -12.52 -8.80 7.43
N LEU A 85 -11.59 -7.99 7.94
CA LEU A 85 -11.76 -7.25 9.19
C LEU A 85 -12.41 -5.90 8.89
N GLY A 86 -13.58 -5.64 9.46
CA GLY A 86 -14.28 -4.37 9.33
C GLY A 86 -13.82 -3.35 10.37
N PHE A 87 -13.53 -2.13 9.92
CA PHE A 87 -13.14 -1.00 10.77
C PHE A 87 -14.08 0.17 10.52
N ASP A 88 -14.52 0.82 11.60
CA ASP A 88 -15.19 2.10 11.52
C ASP A 88 -14.14 3.19 11.70
N VAL A 89 -13.90 3.97 10.65
CA VAL A 89 -12.83 4.97 10.56
C VAL A 89 -13.43 6.32 10.18
N ASP A 90 -12.91 7.43 10.70
CA ASP A 90 -13.30 8.76 10.23
C ASP A 90 -12.83 8.95 8.77
N ASP A 91 -13.73 9.34 7.89
CA ASP A 91 -13.47 9.54 6.47
C ASP A 91 -12.35 10.58 6.25
N LYS A 92 -12.20 11.53 7.19
CA LYS A 92 -11.19 12.59 7.13
C LYS A 92 -9.76 12.09 7.24
N ILE A 93 -9.54 10.88 7.76
CA ILE A 93 -8.19 10.29 7.88
C ILE A 93 -7.91 9.25 6.79
N LEU A 94 -8.87 9.01 5.90
CA LEU A 94 -8.72 8.12 4.76
C LEU A 94 -8.39 8.94 3.51
N ASN A 95 -7.53 8.37 2.66
CA ASN A 95 -7.25 8.91 1.34
C ASN A 95 -7.78 7.91 0.31
N ASP A 96 -8.54 8.40 -0.67
CA ASP A 96 -8.98 7.57 -1.78
C ASP A 96 -7.81 7.30 -2.72
N VAL A 97 -7.74 6.07 -3.21
CA VAL A 97 -6.73 5.67 -4.19
C VAL A 97 -7.17 6.15 -5.57
N GLU A 98 -6.39 7.03 -6.17
CA GLU A 98 -6.56 7.49 -7.55
C GLU A 98 -5.62 6.73 -8.48
N TYR A 99 -6.16 5.86 -9.32
CA TYR A 99 -5.39 5.23 -10.39
C TYR A 99 -5.19 6.20 -11.54
N ARG A 100 -3.96 6.29 -12.06
CA ARG A 100 -3.58 7.19 -13.15
C ARG A 100 -2.95 6.41 -14.29
N GLU A 101 -3.21 6.86 -15.51
CA GLU A 101 -2.58 6.31 -16.73
C GLU A 101 -1.16 6.80 -16.93
N GLU A 102 -0.85 7.99 -16.40
CA GLU A 102 0.46 8.65 -16.52
C GLU A 102 1.16 8.72 -15.15
N PRO A 103 2.49 8.56 -15.11
CA PRO A 103 3.23 8.54 -13.86
C PRO A 103 3.28 9.93 -13.24
N TYR A 104 3.27 9.99 -11.91
CA TYR A 104 3.45 11.25 -11.20
C TYR A 104 4.88 11.76 -11.43
N ILE A 105 5.02 13.02 -11.87
CA ILE A 105 6.33 13.61 -12.14
C ILE A 105 6.90 14.17 -10.83
N VAL A 106 8.04 13.62 -10.41
CA VAL A 106 8.75 14.09 -9.21
C VAL A 106 10.01 14.82 -9.63
N PHE A 107 10.17 16.03 -9.07
CA PHE A 107 11.43 16.75 -9.09
C PHE A 107 12.27 16.27 -7.93
N PHE A 108 13.39 15.62 -8.21
CA PHE A 108 14.28 15.11 -7.19
C PHE A 108 15.70 15.61 -7.42
N PHE A 109 16.26 16.24 -6.39
CA PHE A 109 17.68 16.56 -6.31
C PHE A 109 18.30 15.60 -5.31
N LYS A 110 19.10 14.66 -5.82
CA LYS A 110 19.90 13.79 -4.95
C LYS A 110 20.93 14.66 -4.22
N PRO A 111 20.95 14.67 -2.88
CA PRO A 111 22.03 15.33 -2.16
C PRO A 111 23.36 14.72 -2.61
N TRP A 112 24.37 15.55 -2.87
CA TRP A 112 25.70 15.09 -3.27
C TRP A 112 26.23 14.16 -2.17
N ARG A 113 26.57 12.91 -2.53
CA ARG A 113 27.18 11.96 -1.59
C ARG A 113 28.64 12.39 -1.37
N ASN A 114 29.02 12.65 -0.12
CA ASN A 114 30.43 12.58 0.31
C ASN A 114 30.88 11.12 0.35
#